data_AF-A0A444RA78-F1
#
_entry.id   AF-A0A444RA78-F1
#
_cell.length_a   1.000
_cell.length_b   1.000
_cell.length_c   1.000
_cell.angle_alpha   90.00
_cell.angle_beta   90.00
_cell.angle_gamma   90.00
#
_symmetry.space_group_name_H-M   'P 1'
#
loop_
_entity.id
_entity.type
_entity.pdbx_description
1 polymer ?
#
loop_
_entity_poly.entity_id
_entity_poly.type
_entity_poly.pdbx_seq_one_letter_code
_entity_poly.pdbx_strand_id
1 'polypeptide(L)'
;FTNPDYMRYAVKTLLACLICYTFYSGVDWEGIHTCMLTCVIVANPNVGSSYQKMVLRFGGAFCGAILALLFTLLVMPWLDNIVELLFVLAPIFLLGAWIATSSERSSYIGTQMVVTFALATLENVFGPVYDLVEIRDRALGIIIGTVVSAVIYTFVWPESEARTLPQKLAGALGMLSKVMRIPRQQEVTALRTYLQIRIGLHAAFNACEEMCQRVVLERQLDSEERALLIERSQTVIRQGRDILHAWDATWNSAQALDNALQPDRAGQFADALEKYAAGLATALSRSPQITLEETPASQAILPTLLKQEQHVCQLFARLPDWTAPALTPAKEQAQGATQ
;
A
#
# COMPACT_ATOMS: atom_id res chain seq x y z
N PHE A 1 15.46 10.51 -16.70
CA PHE A 1 15.45 9.57 -15.57
C PHE A 1 15.76 10.31 -14.28
N THR A 2 14.77 10.88 -13.60
CA THR A 2 14.98 11.44 -12.25
C THR A 2 13.66 11.36 -11.49
N ASN A 3 13.40 10.21 -10.87
CA ASN A 3 12.29 10.13 -9.92
C ASN A 3 12.79 10.74 -8.59
N PRO A 4 12.20 11.86 -8.12
CA PRO A 4 12.64 12.55 -6.90
C PRO A 4 12.51 11.69 -5.64
N ASP A 5 11.71 10.62 -5.66
CA ASP A 5 11.51 9.74 -4.51
C ASP A 5 12.77 8.94 -4.15
N TYR A 6 13.58 8.54 -5.16
CA TYR A 6 14.86 7.87 -4.91
C TYR A 6 15.86 8.79 -4.22
N MET A 7 15.87 10.08 -4.58
CA MET A 7 16.74 11.06 -3.93
C MET A 7 16.31 11.29 -2.47
N ARG A 8 15.01 11.44 -2.21
CA ARG A 8 14.48 11.56 -0.84
C ARG A 8 14.87 10.34 0.00
N TYR A 9 14.75 9.15 -0.57
CA TYR A 9 15.13 7.89 0.08
C TYR A 9 16.63 7.85 0.45
N ALA A 10 17.50 8.21 -0.49
CA ALA A 10 18.94 8.26 -0.26
C ALA A 10 19.31 9.26 0.85
N VAL A 11 18.70 10.45 0.84
CA VAL A 11 18.93 11.48 1.86
C VAL A 11 18.46 11.02 3.25
N LYS A 12 17.31 10.36 3.36
CA LYS A 12 16.85 9.78 4.65
C LYS A 12 17.83 8.75 5.19
N THR A 13 18.31 7.86 4.34
CA THR A 13 19.27 6.82 4.72
C THR A 13 20.58 7.44 5.17
N LEU A 14 21.08 8.43 4.43
CA LEU A 14 22.31 9.14 4.77
C LEU A 14 22.17 9.89 6.11
N LEU A 15 21.03 10.55 6.35
CA LEU A 15 20.72 11.20 7.61
C LEU A 15 20.71 10.18 8.78
N ALA A 16 20.12 9.01 8.57
CA ALA A 16 20.13 7.92 9.56
C ALA A 16 21.54 7.45 9.89
N CYS A 17 22.35 7.20 8.86
CA CYS A 17 23.76 6.82 9.05
C CYS A 17 24.54 7.91 9.78
N LEU A 18 24.35 9.19 9.47
CA LEU A 18 25.04 10.30 10.14
C LEU A 18 24.63 10.43 11.61
N ILE A 19 23.35 10.26 11.94
CA ILE A 19 22.87 10.26 13.33
C ILE A 19 23.47 9.08 14.10
N CYS A 20 23.44 7.89 13.51
CA CYS A 20 24.08 6.71 14.11
C CYS A 20 25.59 6.92 14.30
N TYR A 21 26.28 7.46 13.30
CA TYR A 21 27.71 7.77 13.36
C TYR A 21 28.06 8.74 14.49
N THR A 22 27.38 9.88 14.53
CA THR A 22 27.59 10.89 15.58
C THR A 22 27.24 10.35 16.97
N PHE A 23 26.24 9.49 17.08
CA PHE A 23 25.87 8.85 18.34
C PHE A 23 26.95 7.90 18.85
N TYR A 24 27.37 6.89 18.06
CA TYR A 24 28.35 5.92 18.56
C TYR A 24 29.74 6.55 18.75
N SER A 25 30.11 7.50 17.89
CA SER A 25 31.38 8.24 18.02
C SER A 25 31.37 9.23 19.19
N GLY A 26 30.21 9.78 19.58
CA GLY A 26 30.11 10.70 20.71
C GLY A 26 30.07 10.00 22.07
N VAL A 27 29.65 8.73 22.11
CA VAL A 27 29.62 7.90 23.32
C VAL A 27 30.93 7.09 23.48
N ASP A 28 31.88 7.23 22.55
CA ASP A 28 33.11 6.42 22.46
C ASP A 28 32.83 4.90 22.50
N TRP A 29 31.70 4.49 21.91
CA TRP A 29 31.24 3.09 21.91
C TRP A 29 31.50 2.42 20.57
N GLU A 30 32.78 2.16 20.26
CA GLU A 30 33.21 1.61 18.96
C GLU A 30 32.59 0.23 18.63
N GLY A 31 32.23 -0.54 19.65
CA GLY A 31 31.53 -1.83 19.50
C GLY A 31 30.17 -1.74 18.81
N ILE A 32 29.55 -0.54 18.75
CA ILE A 32 28.22 -0.30 18.18
C ILE A 32 28.26 0.15 16.71
N HIS A 33 29.42 0.15 16.03
CA HIS A 33 29.53 0.56 14.61
C HIS A 33 28.53 -0.15 13.66
N THR A 34 28.05 -1.34 14.01
CA THR A 34 27.01 -2.10 13.30
C THR A 34 25.69 -1.33 13.15
N CYS A 35 25.43 -0.31 13.98
CA CYS A 35 24.25 0.55 13.84
C CYS A 35 24.20 1.26 12.48
N MET A 36 25.36 1.70 11.95
CA MET A 36 25.44 2.34 10.64
C MET A 36 25.17 1.35 9.52
N LEU A 37 25.74 0.14 9.61
CA LEU A 37 25.52 -0.91 8.62
C LEU A 37 24.03 -1.31 8.58
N THR A 38 23.41 -1.40 9.75
CA THR A 38 21.97 -1.69 9.89
C THR A 38 21.10 -0.66 9.18
N CYS A 39 21.42 0.63 9.30
CA CYS A 39 20.70 1.69 8.57
C CYS A 39 20.69 1.45 7.05
N VAL A 40 21.80 0.98 6.49
CA VAL A 40 21.94 0.68 5.06
C VAL A 40 21.17 -0.57 4.67
N ILE A 41 21.25 -1.64 5.46
CA ILE A 41 20.58 -2.93 5.17
C ILE A 41 19.06 -2.79 5.23
N VAL A 42 18.57 -2.05 6.21
CA VAL A 42 17.14 -1.77 6.35
C VAL A 42 16.66 -0.85 5.23
N ALA A 43 17.54 0.03 4.73
CA ALA A 43 17.30 0.90 3.60
C ALA A 43 17.41 0.18 2.23
N ASN A 44 16.47 -0.73 1.94
CA ASN A 44 16.35 -1.36 0.63
C ASN A 44 15.39 -0.58 -0.34
N PRO A 45 15.90 0.07 -1.41
CA PRO A 45 15.13 0.94 -2.30
C PRO A 45 14.24 0.19 -3.31
N ASN A 46 14.46 -1.11 -3.54
CA ASN A 46 13.84 -1.84 -4.66
C ASN A 46 12.36 -2.20 -4.47
N VAL A 47 11.71 -1.79 -3.37
CA VAL A 47 10.33 -2.24 -3.07
C VAL A 47 9.47 -1.12 -2.48
N GLY A 48 9.01 -0.25 -3.38
CA GLY A 48 7.68 0.37 -3.43
C GLY A 48 7.04 0.97 -2.16
N SER A 49 7.10 2.31 -2.08
CA SER A 49 6.01 3.31 -1.90
C SER A 49 4.85 3.05 -0.94
N SER A 50 4.95 2.09 -0.03
CA SER A 50 3.89 1.79 0.94
C SER A 50 4.48 1.65 2.33
N TYR A 51 4.09 2.59 3.20
CA TYR A 51 4.43 2.65 4.62
C TYR A 51 4.26 1.30 5.33
N GLN A 52 3.23 0.53 4.97
CA GLN A 52 2.98 -0.81 5.51
C GLN A 52 4.17 -1.76 5.28
N LYS A 53 4.75 -1.78 4.07
CA LYS A 53 5.91 -2.64 3.77
C LYS A 53 7.16 -2.20 4.53
N MET A 54 7.28 -0.90 4.79
CA MET A 54 8.38 -0.34 5.55
C MET A 54 8.31 -0.71 7.04
N VAL A 55 7.12 -0.63 7.66
CA VAL A 55 6.90 -1.07 9.04
C VAL A 55 7.19 -2.57 9.22
N LEU A 56 6.79 -3.40 8.27
CA LEU A 56 7.07 -4.84 8.31
C LEU A 56 8.57 -5.15 8.28
N ARG A 57 9.38 -4.34 7.59
CA ARG A 57 10.84 -4.50 7.55
C ARG A 57 11.48 -4.12 8.88
N PHE A 58 11.08 -2.98 9.45
CA PHE A 58 11.56 -2.57 10.78
C PHE A 58 11.16 -3.59 11.85
N GLY A 59 9.93 -4.13 11.78
CA GLY A 59 9.48 -5.20 12.66
C GLY A 59 10.31 -6.48 12.51
N GLY A 60 10.58 -6.91 11.27
CA GLY A 60 11.44 -8.07 11.01
C GLY A 60 12.87 -7.88 11.51
N ALA A 61 13.48 -6.74 11.23
CA ALA A 61 14.84 -6.41 11.70
C ALA A 61 14.90 -6.35 13.23
N PHE A 62 13.93 -5.71 13.88
CA PHE A 62 13.85 -5.63 15.33
C PHE A 62 13.68 -7.02 15.99
N CYS A 63 12.77 -7.85 15.46
CA CYS A 63 12.60 -9.23 15.92
C CYS A 63 13.87 -10.07 15.69
N GLY A 64 14.53 -9.91 14.54
CA GLY A 64 15.80 -10.58 14.23
C GLY A 64 16.91 -10.18 15.19
N ALA A 65 17.00 -8.90 15.55
CA ALA A 65 17.97 -8.37 16.51
C ALA A 65 17.74 -8.93 17.92
N ILE A 66 16.48 -8.97 18.39
CA ILE A 66 16.13 -9.57 19.68
C ILE A 66 16.44 -11.07 19.68
N LEU A 67 16.06 -11.77 18.61
CA LEU A 67 16.33 -13.20 18.48
C LEU A 67 17.83 -13.49 18.50
N ALA A 68 18.63 -12.68 17.81
CA ALA A 68 20.09 -12.78 17.85
C ALA A 68 20.64 -12.53 19.25
N LEU A 69 20.17 -11.50 19.94
CA LEU A 69 20.57 -11.20 21.31
C LEU A 69 20.25 -12.37 22.26
N LEU A 70 19.05 -12.93 22.18
CA LEU A 70 18.65 -14.09 22.98
C LEU A 70 19.48 -15.33 22.63
N PHE A 71 19.72 -15.58 21.36
CA PHE A 71 20.56 -16.69 20.89
C PHE A 71 21.99 -16.57 21.43
N THR A 72 22.58 -15.38 21.36
CA THR A 72 23.91 -15.13 21.90
C THR A 72 23.97 -15.30 23.41
N LEU A 73 22.99 -14.80 24.16
CA LEU A 73 23.04 -14.88 25.62
C LEU A 73 22.75 -16.28 26.16
N LEU A 74 21.84 -17.02 25.51
CA LEU A 74 21.34 -18.29 26.03
C LEU A 74 21.97 -19.52 25.38
N VAL A 75 22.39 -19.42 24.11
CA VAL A 75 22.80 -20.57 23.31
C VAL A 75 24.30 -20.56 23.04
N MET A 76 24.86 -19.45 22.56
CA MET A 76 26.30 -19.38 22.26
C MET A 76 27.24 -19.80 23.41
N PRO A 77 26.95 -19.56 24.71
CA PRO A 77 27.84 -20.00 25.80
C PRO A 77 27.97 -21.52 25.91
N TRP A 78 27.07 -22.27 25.28
CA TRP A 78 27.01 -23.74 25.31
C TRP A 78 27.50 -24.39 24.03
N LEU A 79 27.88 -23.60 23.02
CA LEU A 79 28.29 -24.09 21.71
C LEU A 79 29.80 -24.08 21.61
N ASP A 80 30.41 -25.26 21.61
CA ASP A 80 31.87 -25.41 21.51
C ASP A 80 32.33 -25.72 20.07
N ASN A 81 31.41 -26.23 19.22
CA ASN A 81 31.72 -26.70 17.87
C ASN A 81 30.89 -26.03 16.76
N ILE A 82 31.50 -25.89 15.58
CA ILE A 82 30.82 -25.38 14.37
C ILE A 82 29.65 -26.27 13.91
N VAL A 83 29.73 -27.58 14.17
CA VAL A 83 28.66 -28.53 13.82
C VAL A 83 27.44 -28.31 14.71
N GLU A 84 27.64 -28.05 16.00
CA GLU A 84 26.57 -27.72 16.95
C GLU A 84 25.94 -26.38 16.58
N LEU A 85 26.77 -25.37 16.27
CA LEU A 85 26.30 -24.08 15.76
C LEU A 85 25.41 -24.24 14.52
N LEU A 86 25.84 -25.03 13.54
CA LEU A 86 25.07 -25.27 12.31
C LEU A 86 23.74 -26.00 12.61
N PHE A 87 23.76 -26.98 13.51
CA PHE A 87 22.55 -27.71 13.91
C PHE A 87 21.52 -26.81 14.59
N VAL A 88 21.94 -25.78 15.32
CA VAL A 88 21.03 -24.83 15.97
C VAL A 88 20.60 -23.70 15.02
N LEU A 89 21.47 -23.21 14.14
CA LEU A 89 21.08 -22.20 13.14
C LEU A 89 20.12 -22.78 12.08
N ALA A 90 20.27 -24.05 11.70
CA ALA A 90 19.42 -24.69 10.69
C ALA A 90 17.91 -24.55 10.96
N PRO A 91 17.36 -24.90 12.14
CA PRO A 91 15.94 -24.71 12.44
C PRO A 91 15.54 -23.23 12.49
N ILE A 92 16.42 -22.34 12.96
CA ILE A 92 16.13 -20.89 13.00
C ILE A 92 15.99 -20.33 11.59
N PHE A 93 16.91 -20.66 10.68
CA PHE A 93 16.82 -20.26 9.28
C PHE A 93 15.67 -20.92 8.56
N LEU A 94 15.35 -22.18 8.87
CA LEU A 94 14.20 -22.87 8.29
C LEU A 94 12.90 -22.17 8.69
N LEU A 95 12.73 -21.83 9.97
CA LEU A 95 11.58 -21.05 10.45
C LEU A 95 11.53 -19.66 9.81
N GLY A 96 12.66 -18.97 9.72
CA GLY A 96 12.74 -17.67 9.06
C GLY A 96 12.40 -17.73 7.57
N ALA A 97 12.86 -18.76 6.87
CA ALA A 97 12.54 -19.02 5.47
C ALA A 97 11.07 -19.41 5.28
N TRP A 98 10.50 -20.19 6.20
CA TRP A 98 9.07 -20.51 6.21
C TRP A 98 8.19 -19.26 6.36
N ILE A 99 8.55 -18.37 7.29
CA ILE A 99 7.89 -17.06 7.45
C ILE A 99 8.08 -16.22 6.17
N ALA A 100 9.26 -16.31 5.55
CA ALA A 100 9.56 -15.61 4.31
C ALA A 100 8.75 -16.11 3.09
N THR A 101 8.31 -17.38 3.08
CA THR A 101 7.57 -18.00 1.96
C THR A 101 6.05 -18.06 2.15
N SER A 102 5.56 -17.84 3.37
CA SER A 102 4.13 -18.05 3.69
C SER A 102 3.16 -17.05 3.04
N SER A 103 3.54 -15.78 2.86
CA SER A 103 2.70 -14.78 2.16
C SER A 103 3.51 -13.57 1.69
N GLU A 104 3.03 -12.82 0.68
CA GLU A 104 3.70 -11.59 0.19
C GLU A 104 3.96 -10.56 1.30
N ARG A 105 3.06 -10.44 2.29
CA ARG A 105 3.23 -9.53 3.43
C ARG A 105 4.25 -10.10 4.43
N SER A 106 4.10 -11.35 4.85
CA SER A 106 4.99 -12.02 5.81
C SER A 106 6.42 -12.19 5.28
N SER A 107 6.57 -12.24 3.95
CA SER A 107 7.85 -12.41 3.28
C SER A 107 8.91 -11.41 3.75
N TYR A 108 8.51 -10.14 3.85
CA TYR A 108 9.41 -9.06 4.25
C TYR A 108 9.87 -9.16 5.70
N ILE A 109 8.99 -9.62 6.60
CA ILE A 109 9.34 -9.86 8.01
C ILE A 109 10.38 -10.97 8.08
N GLY A 110 10.10 -12.10 7.42
CA GLY A 110 10.98 -13.27 7.42
C GLY A 110 12.37 -12.97 6.87
N THR A 111 12.45 -12.31 5.70
CA THR A 111 13.74 -11.96 5.09
C THR A 111 14.54 -10.99 5.96
N GLN A 112 13.92 -9.94 6.50
CA GLN A 112 14.65 -9.00 7.37
C GLN A 112 15.07 -9.63 8.69
N MET A 113 14.23 -10.49 9.27
CA MET A 113 14.57 -11.23 10.49
C MET A 113 15.78 -12.14 10.27
N VAL A 114 15.80 -12.91 9.17
CA VAL A 114 16.91 -13.81 8.84
C VAL A 114 18.20 -13.06 8.54
N VAL A 115 18.13 -12.01 7.72
CA VAL A 115 19.31 -11.21 7.37
C VAL A 115 19.89 -10.54 8.61
N THR A 116 19.03 -9.94 9.44
CA THR A 116 19.47 -9.27 10.67
C THR A 116 20.04 -10.26 11.68
N PHE A 117 19.40 -11.42 11.86
CA PHE A 117 19.91 -12.49 12.71
C PHE A 117 21.28 -12.99 12.23
N ALA A 118 21.42 -13.25 10.93
CA ALA A 118 22.68 -13.72 10.35
C ALA A 118 23.80 -12.70 10.53
N LEU A 119 23.54 -11.41 10.33
CA LEU A 119 24.55 -10.37 10.54
C LEU A 119 24.95 -10.26 12.01
N ALA A 120 23.97 -10.19 12.91
CA ALA A 120 24.23 -10.10 14.34
C ALA A 120 25.08 -11.28 14.87
N THR A 121 24.85 -12.48 14.33
CA THR A 121 25.46 -13.72 14.83
C THR A 121 26.71 -14.17 14.07
N LEU A 122 26.83 -13.89 12.77
CA LEU A 122 27.88 -14.43 11.89
C LEU A 122 28.91 -13.41 11.42
N GLU A 123 28.63 -12.10 11.49
CA GLU A 123 29.45 -11.08 10.80
C GLU A 123 30.92 -11.04 11.23
N ASN A 124 31.30 -11.62 12.37
CA ASN A 124 32.69 -11.74 12.81
C ASN A 124 32.90 -12.93 13.79
N VAL A 125 32.11 -14.00 13.67
CA VAL A 125 32.14 -15.14 14.61
C VAL A 125 32.24 -16.46 13.84
N PHE A 126 33.47 -16.78 13.42
CA PHE A 126 33.83 -18.11 12.92
C PHE A 126 34.74 -18.83 13.92
N GLY A 127 34.39 -18.79 15.21
CA GLY A 127 35.11 -19.44 16.32
C GLY A 127 34.45 -19.20 17.68
N PRO A 128 34.81 -19.94 18.75
CA PRO A 128 34.27 -19.74 20.09
C PRO A 128 34.65 -18.36 20.62
N VAL A 129 33.66 -17.47 20.74
CA VAL A 129 33.84 -16.09 21.20
C VAL A 129 33.73 -16.08 22.72
N TYR A 130 34.83 -15.75 23.38
CA TYR A 130 34.86 -15.57 24.84
C TYR A 130 34.44 -14.17 25.28
N ASP A 131 34.20 -13.24 24.34
CA ASP A 131 33.88 -11.85 24.62
C ASP A 131 32.38 -11.54 24.37
N LEU A 132 31.55 -11.86 25.36
CA LEU A 132 30.10 -11.57 25.34
C LEU A 132 29.80 -10.07 25.17
N VAL A 133 30.76 -9.21 25.49
CA VAL A 133 30.68 -7.76 25.34
C VAL A 133 30.53 -7.37 23.88
N GLU A 134 31.33 -7.96 23.00
CA GLU A 134 31.34 -7.61 21.59
C GLU A 134 30.01 -7.95 20.91
N ILE A 135 29.43 -9.11 21.24
CA ILE A 135 28.18 -9.55 20.61
C ILE A 135 26.97 -8.76 21.15
N ARG A 136 26.97 -8.45 22.46
CA ARG A 136 25.97 -7.55 23.05
C ARG A 136 26.00 -6.19 22.36
N ASP A 137 27.19 -5.62 22.18
CA ASP A 137 27.35 -4.29 21.61
C ASP A 137 26.88 -4.27 20.14
N ARG A 138 27.17 -5.33 19.36
CA ARG A 138 26.61 -5.47 18.01
C ARG A 138 25.09 -5.55 18.00
N ALA A 139 24.49 -6.34 18.89
CA ALA A 139 23.04 -6.48 18.98
C ALA A 139 22.37 -5.16 19.38
N LEU A 140 22.94 -4.42 20.33
CA LEU A 140 22.48 -3.08 20.70
C LEU A 140 22.61 -2.11 19.53
N GLY A 141 23.70 -2.20 18.75
CA GLY A 141 23.87 -1.38 17.56
C GLY A 141 22.81 -1.62 16.50
N ILE A 142 22.44 -2.87 16.25
CA ILE A 142 21.35 -3.21 15.31
C ILE A 142 20.01 -2.65 15.81
N ILE A 143 19.71 -2.77 17.10
CA ILE A 143 18.48 -2.22 17.69
C ILE A 143 18.45 -0.70 17.50
N ILE A 144 19.54 -0.01 17.85
CA ILE A 144 19.65 1.46 17.72
C ILE A 144 19.52 1.87 16.25
N GLY A 145 20.25 1.23 15.35
CA GLY A 145 20.19 1.53 13.91
C GLY A 145 18.80 1.33 13.33
N THR A 146 18.10 0.27 13.75
CA THR A 146 16.71 -0.01 13.35
C THR A 146 15.76 1.06 13.86
N VAL A 147 15.88 1.47 15.13
CA VAL A 147 15.03 2.49 15.76
C VAL A 147 15.26 3.87 15.14
N VAL A 148 16.52 4.29 15.01
CA VAL A 148 16.88 5.58 14.41
C VAL A 148 16.37 5.66 12.98
N SER A 149 16.58 4.60 12.20
CA SER A 149 16.05 4.50 10.85
C SER A 149 14.52 4.58 10.84
N ALA A 150 13.82 3.83 11.70
CA ALA A 150 12.36 3.87 11.79
C ALA A 150 11.84 5.29 12.09
N VAL A 151 12.48 6.00 13.04
CA VAL A 151 12.14 7.39 13.38
C VAL A 151 12.33 8.30 12.18
N ILE A 152 13.49 8.27 11.52
CA ILE A 152 13.77 9.16 10.38
C ILE A 152 12.82 8.88 9.23
N TYR A 153 12.58 7.62 8.92
CA TYR A 153 11.66 7.24 7.85
C TYR A 153 10.21 7.61 8.15
N THR A 154 9.83 7.69 9.43
CA THR A 154 8.50 8.11 9.89
C THR A 154 8.35 9.64 9.92
N PHE A 155 9.38 10.39 10.33
CA PHE A 155 9.26 11.85 10.54
C PHE A 155 9.82 12.71 9.41
N VAL A 156 10.87 12.25 8.70
CA VAL A 156 11.54 13.00 7.64
C VAL A 156 10.88 12.64 6.30
N TRP A 157 10.18 13.60 5.68
CA TRP A 157 9.35 13.40 4.47
C TRP A 157 8.49 12.13 4.53
N PRO A 158 7.55 12.00 5.47
CA PRO A 158 6.66 10.84 5.47
C PRO A 158 6.01 10.71 4.10
N GLU A 159 5.99 9.48 3.57
CA GLU A 159 5.23 9.19 2.37
C GLU A 159 3.76 9.40 2.70
N SER A 160 3.19 10.53 2.29
CA SER A 160 1.78 10.80 2.53
C SER A 160 0.94 9.86 1.67
N GLU A 161 0.28 8.91 2.33
CA GLU A 161 -0.71 8.05 1.71
C GLU A 161 -1.89 8.89 1.19
N ALA A 162 -2.15 10.06 1.78
CA ALA A 162 -3.18 10.98 1.30
C ALA A 162 -2.94 11.46 -0.14
N ARG A 163 -1.68 11.62 -0.56
CA ARG A 163 -1.34 12.02 -1.95
C ARG A 163 -1.37 10.84 -2.92
N THR A 164 -1.08 9.64 -2.45
CA THR A 164 -1.05 8.44 -3.29
C THR A 164 -2.42 7.76 -3.39
N LEU A 165 -3.32 8.00 -2.43
CA LEU A 165 -4.67 7.43 -2.38
C LEU A 165 -5.52 7.78 -3.62
N PRO A 166 -5.62 9.05 -4.09
CA PRO A 166 -6.33 9.38 -5.32
C PRO A 166 -5.74 8.68 -6.56
N GLN A 167 -4.41 8.51 -6.61
CA GLN A 167 -3.73 7.83 -7.72
C GLN A 167 -4.01 6.32 -7.73
N LYS A 168 -4.02 5.68 -6.55
CA LYS A 168 -4.36 4.26 -6.41
C LYS A 168 -5.83 4.00 -6.74
N LEU A 169 -6.70 4.91 -6.31
CA LEU A 169 -8.12 4.88 -6.62
C LEU A 169 -8.37 5.08 -8.13
N ALA A 170 -7.62 5.95 -8.79
CA ALA A 170 -7.65 6.12 -10.24
C ALA A 170 -7.23 4.83 -10.95
N GLY A 171 -6.17 4.17 -10.47
CA GLY A 171 -5.76 2.86 -10.96
C GLY A 171 -6.84 1.79 -10.81
N ALA A 172 -7.54 1.76 -9.67
CA ALA A 172 -8.65 0.82 -9.43
C ALA A 172 -9.82 1.09 -10.39
N LEU A 173 -10.24 2.34 -10.56
CA LEU A 173 -11.29 2.69 -11.52
C LEU A 173 -10.87 2.43 -12.98
N GLY A 174 -9.59 2.60 -13.30
CA GLY A 174 -9.04 2.21 -14.61
C GLY A 174 -9.01 0.70 -14.84
N MET A 175 -8.92 -0.12 -13.79
CA MET A 175 -9.13 -1.56 -13.91
C MET A 175 -10.61 -1.88 -14.13
N LEU A 176 -11.52 -1.18 -13.45
CA LEU A 176 -12.96 -1.32 -13.66
C LEU A 176 -13.37 -0.94 -15.09
N SER A 177 -12.81 0.13 -15.68
CA SER A 177 -13.07 0.48 -17.09
C SER A 177 -12.56 -0.59 -18.05
N LYS A 178 -11.41 -1.21 -17.76
CA LYS A 178 -10.91 -2.37 -18.53
C LYS A 178 -11.86 -3.55 -18.44
N VAL A 179 -12.39 -3.87 -17.27
CA VAL A 179 -13.40 -4.94 -17.11
C VAL A 179 -14.63 -4.67 -17.98
N MET A 180 -15.10 -3.42 -18.03
CA MET A 180 -16.25 -3.03 -18.86
C MET A 180 -15.99 -3.17 -20.37
N ARG A 181 -14.73 -3.01 -20.81
CA ARG A 181 -14.34 -3.15 -22.22
C ARG A 181 -14.12 -4.59 -22.68
N ILE A 182 -14.04 -5.57 -21.77
CA ILE A 182 -13.82 -6.96 -22.17
C ILE A 182 -15.02 -7.41 -23.03
N PRO A 183 -14.77 -7.87 -24.27
CA PRO A 183 -15.85 -8.23 -25.18
C PRO A 183 -16.71 -9.35 -24.56
N ARG A 184 -18.03 -9.18 -24.69
CA ARG A 184 -19.07 -10.06 -24.14
C ARG A 184 -19.13 -11.45 -24.78
N GLN A 185 -18.19 -11.79 -25.67
CA GLN A 185 -18.17 -13.07 -26.39
C GLN A 185 -17.50 -14.20 -25.58
N GLN A 186 -18.14 -15.37 -25.66
CA GLN A 186 -17.97 -16.58 -24.85
C GLN A 186 -16.64 -17.34 -25.02
N GLU A 187 -15.50 -16.68 -25.19
CA GLU A 187 -14.20 -17.37 -25.17
C GLU A 187 -13.72 -17.64 -23.74
N VAL A 188 -13.28 -18.87 -23.46
CA VAL A 188 -12.72 -19.29 -22.17
C VAL A 188 -11.55 -18.37 -21.74
N THR A 189 -10.81 -17.84 -22.70
CA THR A 189 -9.70 -16.89 -22.48
C THR A 189 -10.19 -15.54 -21.98
N ALA A 190 -11.30 -15.02 -22.55
CA ALA A 190 -11.91 -13.76 -22.11
C ALA A 190 -12.48 -13.88 -20.69
N LEU A 191 -13.12 -15.01 -20.36
CA LEU A 191 -13.63 -15.28 -19.02
C LEU A 191 -12.52 -15.37 -17.97
N ARG A 192 -11.40 -16.03 -18.28
CA ARG A 192 -10.22 -16.08 -17.38
C ARG A 192 -9.65 -14.68 -17.15
N THR A 193 -9.50 -13.89 -18.21
CA THR A 193 -8.99 -12.52 -18.14
C THR A 193 -9.90 -11.64 -17.29
N TYR A 194 -11.22 -11.76 -17.48
CA TYR A 194 -12.23 -11.08 -16.69
C TYR A 194 -12.12 -11.43 -15.19
N LEU A 195 -12.07 -12.73 -14.85
CA LEU A 195 -11.96 -13.17 -13.46
C LEU A 195 -10.65 -12.70 -12.81
N GLN A 196 -9.53 -12.72 -13.54
CA GLN A 196 -8.24 -12.23 -13.07
C GLN A 196 -8.29 -10.72 -12.76
N ILE A 197 -8.82 -9.91 -13.67
CA ILE A 197 -8.92 -8.46 -13.46
C ILE A 197 -9.92 -8.15 -12.33
N ARG A 198 -11.01 -8.92 -12.21
CA ARG A 198 -11.99 -8.80 -11.12
C ARG A 198 -11.37 -9.06 -9.75
N ILE A 199 -10.60 -10.14 -9.60
CA ILE A 199 -9.87 -10.43 -8.36
C ILE A 199 -8.90 -9.29 -8.05
N GLY A 200 -8.14 -8.83 -9.05
CA GLY A 200 -7.23 -7.69 -8.91
C GLY A 200 -7.93 -6.40 -8.52
N LEU A 201 -9.12 -6.13 -9.06
CA LEU A 201 -9.94 -4.95 -8.75
C LEU A 201 -10.45 -4.98 -7.31
N HIS A 202 -10.94 -6.12 -6.83
CA HIS A 202 -11.33 -6.27 -5.42
C HIS A 202 -10.13 -6.06 -4.48
N ALA A 203 -8.97 -6.65 -4.81
CA ALA A 203 -7.74 -6.45 -4.05
C ALA A 203 -7.33 -4.97 -4.03
N ALA A 204 -7.46 -4.26 -5.15
CA ALA A 204 -7.14 -2.84 -5.26
C ALA A 204 -8.08 -1.95 -4.43
N PHE A 205 -9.40 -2.22 -4.45
CA PHE A 205 -10.34 -1.49 -3.59
C PHE A 205 -10.08 -1.75 -2.11
N ASN A 206 -9.78 -3.00 -1.72
CA ASN A 206 -9.42 -3.33 -0.34
C ASN A 206 -8.12 -2.61 0.09
N ALA A 207 -7.12 -2.54 -0.79
CA ALA A 207 -5.89 -1.80 -0.51
C ALA A 207 -6.16 -0.29 -0.34
N CYS A 208 -7.05 0.31 -1.16
CA CYS A 208 -7.46 1.70 -1.01
C CYS A 208 -8.22 1.94 0.30
N GLU A 209 -9.04 0.98 0.75
CA GLU A 209 -9.77 1.04 2.01
C GLU A 209 -8.82 0.97 3.21
N GLU A 210 -7.83 0.06 3.18
CA GLU A 210 -6.75 0.01 4.18
C GLU A 210 -5.92 1.32 4.19
N MET A 211 -5.66 1.93 3.03
CA MET A 211 -5.00 3.24 2.94
C MET A 211 -5.86 4.34 3.57
N CYS A 212 -7.18 4.36 3.36
CA CYS A 212 -8.07 5.34 3.99
C CYS A 212 -7.96 5.28 5.53
N GLN A 213 -7.92 4.07 6.11
CA GLN A 213 -7.76 3.89 7.56
C GLN A 213 -6.43 4.44 8.08
N ARG A 214 -5.36 4.37 7.28
CA ARG A 214 -4.05 4.93 7.65
C ARG A 214 -4.00 6.44 7.49
N VAL A 215 -4.66 6.99 6.47
CA VAL A 215 -4.80 8.45 6.29
C VAL A 215 -5.52 9.09 7.47
N VAL A 216 -6.44 8.39 8.16
CA VAL A 216 -7.04 8.87 9.43
C VAL A 216 -5.96 9.22 10.48
N LEU A 217 -4.87 8.46 10.50
CA LEU A 217 -3.77 8.61 11.46
C LEU A 217 -2.72 9.64 11.02
N GLU A 218 -2.79 10.15 9.78
CA GLU A 218 -1.89 11.19 9.28
C GLU A 218 -2.20 12.54 9.95
N ARG A 219 -1.41 12.87 10.97
CA ARG A 219 -1.52 14.13 11.73
C ARG A 219 -1.05 15.38 10.97
N GLN A 220 -0.43 15.20 9.80
CA GLN A 220 0.15 16.28 9.01
C GLN A 220 -0.85 17.04 8.13
N LEU A 221 -1.99 16.41 7.78
CA LEU A 221 -3.07 17.09 7.08
C LEU A 221 -3.99 17.82 8.06
N ASP A 222 -4.51 18.95 7.59
CA ASP A 222 -5.58 19.65 8.28
C ASP A 222 -6.79 18.71 8.50
N SER A 223 -7.49 18.89 9.62
CA SER A 223 -8.51 17.94 10.03
C SER A 223 -9.70 17.88 9.08
N GLU A 224 -10.05 19.01 8.46
CA GLU A 224 -11.16 19.09 7.50
C GLU A 224 -10.76 18.49 6.14
N GLU A 225 -9.57 18.81 5.64
CA GLU A 225 -9.05 18.24 4.39
C GLU A 225 -8.92 16.71 4.47
N ARG A 226 -8.45 16.20 5.62
CA ARG A 226 -8.34 14.76 5.87
C ARG A 226 -9.71 14.08 5.88
N ALA A 227 -10.69 14.65 6.59
CA ALA A 227 -12.03 14.09 6.67
C ALA A 227 -12.70 14.03 5.29
N LEU A 228 -12.60 15.13 4.53
CA LEU A 228 -13.16 15.24 3.19
C LEU A 228 -12.51 14.25 2.21
N LEU A 229 -11.18 14.09 2.26
CA LEU A 229 -10.46 13.14 1.43
C LEU A 229 -10.93 11.70 1.70
N ILE A 230 -11.04 11.33 2.98
CA ILE A 230 -11.48 9.99 3.39
C ILE A 230 -12.92 9.74 2.95
N GLU A 231 -13.82 10.70 3.17
CA GLU A 231 -15.23 10.59 2.78
C GLU A 231 -15.37 10.40 1.26
N ARG A 232 -14.68 11.22 0.46
CA ARG A 232 -14.67 11.12 -1.00
C ARG A 232 -14.09 9.77 -1.45
N SER A 233 -12.97 9.35 -0.88
CA SER A 233 -12.34 8.07 -1.22
C SER A 233 -13.22 6.88 -0.87
N GLN A 234 -13.84 6.85 0.31
CA GLN A 234 -14.77 5.80 0.71
C GLN A 234 -16.01 5.77 -0.18
N THR A 235 -16.52 6.93 -0.58
CA THR A 235 -17.64 7.04 -1.51
C THR A 235 -17.27 6.45 -2.88
N VAL A 236 -16.09 6.77 -3.42
CA VAL A 236 -15.62 6.18 -4.68
C VAL A 236 -15.42 4.67 -4.57
N ILE A 237 -14.87 4.16 -3.47
CA ILE A 237 -14.72 2.71 -3.25
C ILE A 237 -16.09 2.02 -3.23
N ARG A 238 -17.05 2.58 -2.49
CA ARG A 238 -18.42 2.05 -2.40
C ARG A 238 -19.11 2.08 -3.75
N GLN A 239 -19.13 3.23 -4.42
CA GLN A 239 -19.75 3.36 -5.75
C GLN A 239 -19.06 2.48 -6.78
N GLY A 240 -17.72 2.36 -6.74
CA GLY A 240 -16.98 1.46 -7.64
C GLY A 240 -17.33 -0.01 -7.47
N ARG A 241 -17.57 -0.48 -6.23
CA ARG A 241 -18.08 -1.83 -5.95
C ARG A 241 -19.52 -1.99 -6.45
N ASP A 242 -20.39 -1.01 -6.19
CA ASP A 242 -21.79 -1.04 -6.64
C ASP A 242 -21.89 -1.06 -8.18
N ILE A 243 -21.05 -0.27 -8.87
CA ILE A 243 -20.95 -0.26 -10.34
C ILE A 243 -20.49 -1.63 -10.86
N LEU A 244 -19.47 -2.24 -10.25
CA LEU A 244 -19.02 -3.58 -10.63
C LEU A 244 -20.14 -4.61 -10.44
N HIS A 245 -20.86 -4.58 -9.32
CA HIS A 245 -21.97 -5.50 -9.07
C HIS A 245 -23.13 -5.31 -10.04
N ALA A 246 -23.50 -4.06 -10.34
CA ALA A 246 -24.52 -3.76 -11.35
C ALA A 246 -24.08 -4.22 -12.74
N TRP A 247 -22.80 -4.04 -13.08
CA TRP A 247 -22.21 -4.52 -14.33
C TRP A 247 -22.20 -6.06 -14.42
N ASP A 248 -21.80 -6.76 -13.36
CA ASP A 248 -21.85 -8.23 -13.27
C ASP A 248 -23.30 -8.74 -13.43
N ALA A 249 -24.27 -8.05 -12.82
CA ALA A 249 -25.69 -8.40 -12.96
C ALA A 249 -26.17 -8.23 -14.41
N THR A 250 -25.79 -7.12 -15.07
CA THR A 250 -26.08 -6.92 -16.50
C THR A 250 -25.40 -7.97 -17.37
N TRP A 251 -24.16 -8.38 -17.05
CA TRP A 251 -23.43 -9.43 -17.77
C TRP A 251 -24.17 -10.77 -17.72
N ASN A 252 -24.63 -11.17 -16.53
CA ASN A 252 -25.34 -12.43 -16.35
C ASN A 252 -26.75 -12.41 -16.98
N SER A 253 -27.46 -11.27 -16.96
CA SER A 253 -28.80 -11.17 -17.55
C SER A 253 -28.80 -10.95 -19.07
N ALA A 254 -27.78 -10.28 -19.62
CA ALA A 254 -27.62 -10.03 -21.05
C ALA A 254 -27.22 -11.27 -21.87
N GLN A 255 -26.80 -12.35 -21.20
CA GLN A 255 -26.55 -13.65 -21.82
C GLN A 255 -27.78 -14.22 -22.58
N ALA A 256 -28.96 -13.60 -22.41
CA ALA A 256 -30.22 -14.00 -23.04
C ALA A 256 -30.72 -13.10 -24.19
N LEU A 257 -30.22 -11.86 -24.42
CA LEU A 257 -30.84 -11.00 -25.45
C LEU A 257 -29.95 -9.84 -25.96
N ASP A 258 -29.76 -9.85 -27.29
CA ASP A 258 -29.19 -8.86 -28.23
C ASP A 258 -27.67 -8.56 -28.26
N ASN A 259 -27.05 -8.97 -29.38
CA ASN A 259 -25.61 -8.96 -29.65
C ASN A 259 -25.09 -7.76 -30.46
N ALA A 260 -25.92 -6.79 -30.86
CA ALA A 260 -25.52 -5.79 -31.87
C ALA A 260 -25.28 -4.36 -31.31
N LEU A 261 -26.03 -3.89 -30.31
CA LEU A 261 -25.96 -2.51 -29.78
C LEU A 261 -25.17 -2.37 -28.47
N GLN A 262 -24.89 -3.50 -27.84
CA GLN A 262 -24.29 -3.59 -26.52
C GLN A 262 -22.79 -3.21 -26.40
N PRO A 263 -21.90 -3.44 -27.40
CA PRO A 263 -20.48 -3.13 -27.27
C PRO A 263 -20.19 -1.62 -27.35
N ASP A 264 -20.99 -0.85 -28.09
CA ASP A 264 -20.80 0.60 -28.25
C ASP A 264 -21.09 1.35 -26.93
N ARG A 265 -22.18 0.96 -26.23
CA ARG A 265 -22.51 1.52 -24.91
C ARG A 265 -21.51 1.13 -23.82
N ALA A 266 -20.96 -0.09 -23.86
CA ALA A 266 -19.92 -0.50 -22.92
C ALA A 266 -18.63 0.34 -23.06
N GLY A 267 -18.28 0.72 -24.29
CA GLY A 267 -17.22 1.67 -24.57
C GLY A 267 -17.47 3.04 -23.94
N GLN A 268 -18.69 3.58 -24.10
CA GLN A 268 -19.06 4.88 -23.53
C GLN A 268 -18.94 4.93 -21.99
N PHE A 269 -19.42 3.88 -21.29
CA PHE A 269 -19.28 3.78 -19.83
C PHE A 269 -17.82 3.66 -19.40
N ALA A 270 -17.03 2.84 -20.10
CA ALA A 270 -15.61 2.68 -19.82
C ALA A 270 -14.83 3.98 -20.04
N ASP A 271 -15.11 4.71 -21.12
CA ASP A 271 -14.49 6.00 -21.45
C ASP A 271 -14.81 7.06 -20.40
N ALA A 272 -16.07 7.13 -19.95
CA ALA A 272 -16.49 8.05 -18.89
C ALA A 272 -15.76 7.76 -17.57
N LEU A 273 -15.61 6.48 -17.22
CA LEU A 273 -14.91 6.06 -16.01
C LEU A 273 -13.39 6.32 -16.10
N GLU A 274 -12.80 6.11 -17.28
CA GLU A 274 -11.38 6.38 -17.53
C GLU A 274 -11.08 7.89 -17.45
N LYS A 275 -11.96 8.74 -18.00
CA LYS A 275 -11.86 10.20 -17.86
C LYS A 275 -11.96 10.64 -16.39
N TYR A 276 -12.91 10.08 -15.64
CA TYR A 276 -13.05 10.35 -14.22
C TYR A 276 -11.79 9.89 -13.44
N ALA A 277 -11.27 8.70 -13.73
CA ALA A 277 -10.05 8.19 -13.12
C ALA A 277 -8.83 9.08 -13.43
N ALA A 278 -8.67 9.55 -14.66
CA ALA A 278 -7.59 10.45 -15.06
C ALA A 278 -7.66 11.80 -14.31
N GLY A 279 -8.85 12.38 -14.16
CA GLY A 279 -9.06 13.60 -13.38
C GLY A 279 -8.83 13.41 -11.88
N LEU A 280 -9.01 12.19 -11.36
CA LEU A 280 -8.85 11.89 -9.93
C LEU A 280 -7.39 12.02 -9.48
N ALA A 281 -6.45 11.58 -10.32
CA ALA A 281 -5.02 11.68 -10.05
C ALA A 281 -4.52 13.13 -9.99
N THR A 282 -5.25 14.07 -10.60
CA THR A 282 -4.94 15.51 -10.65
C THR A 282 -5.88 16.37 -9.80
N ALA A 283 -6.77 15.76 -9.01
CA ALA A 283 -7.82 16.42 -8.23
C ALA A 283 -8.78 17.31 -9.07
N LEU A 284 -8.90 17.02 -10.36
CA LEU A 284 -9.75 17.75 -11.30
C LEU A 284 -11.00 16.96 -11.73
N SER A 285 -11.31 15.87 -11.03
CA SER A 285 -12.37 14.96 -11.46
C SER A 285 -13.76 15.47 -11.12
N ARG A 286 -14.68 15.43 -12.09
CA ARG A 286 -16.10 15.75 -11.93
C ARG A 286 -16.94 14.51 -12.20
N SER A 287 -18.07 14.38 -11.50
CA SER A 287 -19.01 13.28 -11.69
C SER A 287 -19.39 13.12 -13.18
N PRO A 288 -19.17 11.95 -13.80
CA PRO A 288 -19.52 11.75 -15.19
C PRO A 288 -21.04 11.81 -15.39
N GLN A 289 -21.49 12.71 -16.27
CA GLN A 289 -22.87 12.75 -16.74
C GLN A 289 -22.96 12.04 -18.10
N ILE A 290 -23.58 10.87 -18.10
CA ILE A 290 -23.81 10.07 -19.31
C ILE A 290 -25.26 10.28 -19.73
N THR A 291 -25.47 11.04 -20.80
CA THR A 291 -26.80 11.26 -21.38
C THR A 291 -27.17 10.05 -22.21
N LEU A 292 -28.20 9.30 -21.78
CA LEU A 292 -28.81 8.27 -22.61
C LEU A 292 -29.64 8.98 -23.69
N GLU A 293 -29.23 8.94 -24.96
CA GLU A 293 -30.09 9.36 -26.07
C GLU A 293 -31.32 8.44 -26.13
N GLU A 294 -32.52 9.03 -26.21
CA GLU A 294 -33.77 8.31 -26.40
C GLU A 294 -33.74 7.61 -27.76
N THR A 295 -33.60 6.29 -27.75
CA THR A 295 -33.72 5.49 -28.95
C THR A 295 -35.16 5.61 -29.49
N PRO A 296 -35.39 5.88 -30.78
CA PRO A 296 -36.74 6.03 -31.34
C PRO A 296 -37.61 4.80 -31.06
N ALA A 297 -38.91 5.04 -30.86
CA ALA A 297 -39.92 4.11 -30.31
C ALA A 297 -40.07 2.73 -30.97
N SER A 298 -39.30 2.41 -32.02
CA SER A 298 -39.32 1.12 -32.73
C SER A 298 -38.38 0.05 -32.15
N GLN A 299 -37.61 0.33 -31.08
CA GLN A 299 -36.66 -0.62 -30.44
C GLN A 299 -37.02 -1.01 -29.00
N ALA A 300 -38.27 -0.81 -28.58
CA ALA A 300 -38.77 -1.11 -27.23
C ALA A 300 -38.95 -2.62 -26.95
N ILE A 301 -37.87 -3.42 -27.00
CA ILE A 301 -37.93 -4.87 -26.75
C ILE A 301 -37.27 -5.29 -25.42
N LEU A 302 -36.55 -4.43 -24.68
CA LEU A 302 -36.04 -4.78 -23.33
C LEU A 302 -36.22 -3.66 -22.28
N PRO A 303 -37.34 -3.64 -21.52
CA PRO A 303 -37.50 -2.74 -20.38
C PRO A 303 -36.55 -3.06 -19.20
N THR A 304 -36.00 -4.27 -19.12
CA THR A 304 -35.10 -4.70 -18.04
C THR A 304 -33.67 -4.19 -18.24
N LEU A 305 -33.13 -4.30 -19.45
CA LEU A 305 -31.77 -3.84 -19.79
C LEU A 305 -31.69 -2.31 -19.73
N LEU A 306 -32.71 -1.60 -20.23
CA LEU A 306 -32.78 -0.14 -20.15
C LEU A 306 -32.85 0.36 -18.69
N LYS A 307 -33.60 -0.33 -17.81
CA LYS A 307 -33.64 -0.03 -16.37
C LYS A 307 -32.28 -0.27 -15.69
N GLN A 308 -31.57 -1.33 -16.07
CA GLN A 308 -30.24 -1.62 -15.53
C GLN A 308 -29.19 -0.60 -16.01
N GLU A 309 -29.24 -0.18 -17.28
CA GLU A 309 -28.35 0.87 -17.80
C GLU A 309 -28.63 2.22 -17.14
N GLN A 310 -29.91 2.58 -16.93
CA GLN A 310 -30.28 3.76 -16.15
C GLN A 310 -29.76 3.68 -14.71
N HIS A 311 -29.80 2.50 -14.09
CA HIS A 311 -29.24 2.27 -12.76
C HIS A 311 -27.72 2.50 -12.74
N VAL A 312 -26.99 1.99 -13.75
CA VAL A 312 -25.54 2.25 -13.89
C VAL A 312 -25.26 3.74 -14.09
N CYS A 313 -26.02 4.45 -14.94
CA CYS A 313 -25.88 5.90 -15.10
C CYS A 313 -26.10 6.66 -13.78
N GLN A 314 -27.07 6.25 -12.96
CA GLN A 314 -27.30 6.85 -11.65
C GLN A 314 -26.13 6.62 -10.68
N LEU A 315 -25.49 5.45 -10.72
CA LEU A 315 -24.30 5.17 -9.91
C LEU A 315 -23.11 6.03 -10.35
N PHE A 316 -22.91 6.22 -11.66
CA PHE A 316 -21.90 7.12 -12.20
C PHE A 316 -22.13 8.59 -11.77
N ALA A 317 -23.38 9.05 -11.78
CA ALA A 317 -23.74 10.39 -11.32
C ALA A 317 -23.52 10.61 -9.80
N ARG A 318 -23.46 9.54 -9.01
CA ARG A 318 -23.20 9.58 -7.56
C ARG A 318 -21.71 9.59 -7.21
N LEU A 319 -20.81 9.50 -8.18
CA LEU A 319 -19.39 9.66 -7.94
C LEU A 319 -19.10 11.10 -7.45
N PRO A 320 -18.29 11.28 -6.40
CA PRO A 320 -18.05 12.59 -5.81
C PRO A 320 -17.27 13.52 -6.75
N ASP A 321 -17.52 14.82 -6.63
CA ASP A 321 -16.75 15.85 -7.32
C ASP A 321 -15.49 16.18 -6.50
N TRP A 322 -14.33 16.12 -7.15
CA TRP A 322 -13.03 16.40 -6.56
C TRP A 322 -12.57 17.84 -6.78
N THR A 323 -13.26 18.60 -7.64
CA THR A 323 -12.91 19.99 -8.00
C THR A 323 -13.35 21.03 -6.98
N ALA A 324 -14.32 20.72 -6.12
CA ALA A 324 -14.76 21.62 -5.07
C ALA A 324 -13.78 21.60 -3.88
N PRO A 325 -13.24 22.75 -3.42
CA PRO A 325 -12.55 22.82 -2.13
C PRO A 325 -13.52 22.47 -0.99
N ALA A 326 -12.97 22.05 0.15
CA ALA A 326 -13.74 21.89 1.39
C ALA A 326 -14.59 23.15 1.60
N LEU A 327 -15.91 22.99 1.73
CA LEU A 327 -16.79 24.12 1.99
C LEU A 327 -16.27 24.84 3.22
N THR A 328 -15.80 26.06 3.03
CA THR A 328 -15.66 27.03 4.12
C THR A 328 -17.07 27.19 4.69
N PRO A 329 -17.34 26.84 5.96
CA PRO A 329 -18.62 27.18 6.54
C PRO A 329 -18.72 28.71 6.52
N ALA A 330 -19.78 29.19 5.88
CA ALA A 330 -20.10 30.60 5.84
C ALA A 330 -20.05 31.17 7.26
N LYS A 331 -19.19 32.17 7.45
CA LYS A 331 -19.19 33.02 8.64
C LYS A 331 -20.45 33.88 8.60
N GLU A 332 -21.61 33.26 8.77
CA GLU A 332 -22.85 33.96 9.08
C GLU A 332 -22.89 34.18 10.61
N GLN A 333 -22.03 35.10 11.08
CA GLN A 333 -22.32 35.81 12.32
C GLN A 333 -23.43 36.83 12.02
N ALA A 334 -24.65 36.33 11.86
CA ALA A 334 -25.86 37.13 11.98
C ALA A 334 -26.15 37.33 13.48
N GLN A 335 -25.84 38.55 13.93
CA GLN A 335 -26.57 39.34 14.93
C GLN A 335 -26.94 38.71 16.28
N GLY A 336 -26.31 39.26 17.31
CA GLY A 336 -26.86 39.41 18.65
C GLY A 336 -26.46 40.77 19.23
N ALA A 337 -26.95 41.86 18.63
CA ALA A 337 -27.05 43.15 19.30
C ALA A 337 -28.38 43.19 20.06
N THR A 338 -28.39 43.90 21.20
CA THR A 338 -29.43 44.08 22.25
C THR A 338 -29.21 43.16 23.46
N GLN A 339 -29.13 43.65 24.70
CA GLN A 339 -29.26 44.97 25.31
C GLN A 339 -28.56 44.94 26.68
#